data_AF-A0A919R414-F1
#
_entry.id   AF-A0A919R414-F1
#
_cell.length_a   1.000
_cell.length_b   1.000
_cell.length_c   1.000
_cell.angle_alpha   90.00
_cell.angle_beta   90.00
_cell.angle_gamma   90.00
#
_symmetry.space_group_name_H-M   'P 1'
#
loop_
_entity.id
_entity.type
_entity.pdbx_description
1 polymer ?
#
loop_
_entity_poly.entity_id
_entity_poly.type
_entity_poly.pdbx_seq_one_letter_code
_entity_poly.pdbx_strand_id
1 'polypeptide(L)' 'MRLFALLREADEEYGDEGGVEFYGIRLPDGTAATITTGGRPHGCWTSCERPADRLGLSLVWLGSGPGA' A
#
# COMPACT_ATOMS: atom_id res chain seq x y z
N MET A 1 -5.24 -14.21 3.45
CA MET A 1 -5.07 -12.74 3.53
C MET A 1 -3.62 -12.43 3.15
N ARG A 2 -3.33 -11.29 2.52
CA ARG A 2 -1.95 -10.85 2.22
C ARG A 2 -1.79 -9.37 2.53
N LEU A 3 -0.61 -9.01 3.05
CA LEU A 3 -0.25 -7.62 3.29
C LEU A 3 0.36 -7.00 2.02
N PHE A 4 0.13 -5.72 1.82
CA PHE A 4 0.73 -4.91 0.78
C PHE A 4 1.06 -3.51 1.31
N ALA A 5 1.93 -2.80 0.60
CA ALA A 5 2.22 -1.39 0.81
C ALA A 5 1.88 -0.61 -0.46
N LEU A 6 1.49 0.66 -0.29
CA LEU A 6 1.36 1.63 -1.38
C LEU A 6 2.51 2.61 -1.28
N LEU A 7 3.29 2.70 -2.35
CA LEU A 7 4.51 3.49 -2.39
C LEU A 7 4.34 4.66 -3.34
N ARG A 8 4.85 5.82 -2.93
CA ARG A 8 5.18 6.89 -3.86
C ARG A 8 6.56 6.59 -4.44
N GLU A 9 6.67 6.67 -5.76
CA GLU A 9 7.97 6.55 -6.42
C GLU A 9 8.81 7.80 -6.12
N ALA A 10 10.11 7.60 -6.00
CA ALA A 10 11.04 8.71 -5.84
C ALA A 10 11.00 9.58 -7.10
N ASP A 11 11.03 10.89 -6.90
CA ASP A 11 11.17 11.86 -7.98
C ASP A 11 12.51 12.57 -7.83
N GLU A 12 13.51 12.06 -8.56
CA GLU A 12 14.88 12.57 -8.55
C GLU A 12 14.98 14.01 -9.07
N GLU A 13 14.03 14.46 -9.90
CA GLU A 13 14.02 15.82 -10.45
C GLU A 13 13.68 16.85 -9.37
N TYR A 14 12.83 16.49 -8.41
CA TYR A 14 12.38 17.36 -7.33
C TYR A 14 12.98 17.02 -5.95
N GLY A 15 13.83 16.00 -5.88
CA GLY A 15 14.46 15.55 -4.63
C GLY A 15 13.48 14.87 -3.67
N ASP A 16 12.40 14.26 -4.18
CA ASP A 16 11.49 13.42 -3.40
C ASP A 16 12.07 12.00 -3.30
N GLU A 17 12.40 11.55 -2.09
CA GLU A 17 12.95 10.21 -1.85
C GLU A 17 11.91 9.10 -2.06
N GLY A 18 10.63 9.45 -2.25
CA GLY A 18 9.53 8.50 -2.31
C GLY A 18 9.33 7.78 -0.98
N GLY A 19 8.50 6.73 -0.97
CA GLY A 19 8.35 5.88 0.21
C GLY A 19 6.97 5.31 0.41
N VAL A 20 6.80 4.63 1.54
CA VAL A 20 5.51 4.01 1.90
C VAL A 20 4.56 5.08 2.42
N GLU A 21 3.43 5.23 1.75
CA GLU A 21 2.35 6.15 2.15
C GLU A 21 1.28 5.41 2.97
N PHE A 22 0.99 4.17 2.58
CA PHE A 22 -0.03 3.34 3.21
C PHE A 22 0.39 1.87 3.30
N TYR A 23 -0.12 1.20 4.33
CA TYR A 23 -0.16 -0.25 4.40
C TYR A 23 -1.58 -0.74 4.14
N GLY A 24 -1.72 -1.94 3.59
CA GLY A 24 -3.02 -2.54 3.40
C GLY A 24 -3.02 -4.05 3.55
N ILE A 25 -4.22 -4.59 3.72
CA ILE A 25 -4.48 -6.02 3.77
C ILE A 25 -5.51 -6.38 2.71
N ARG A 26 -5.22 -7.40 1.89
CA ARG A 26 -6.18 -8.03 1.01
C ARG A 26 -6.90 -9.15 1.75
N LEU A 27 -8.22 -9.03 1.80
CA LEU A 27 -9.12 -10.01 2.40
C LEU A 27 -9.36 -11.18 1.44
N PRO A 28 -9.84 -12.34 1.94
CA PRO A 28 -10.04 -13.53 1.11
C PRO A 28 -11.05 -13.35 -0.03
N ASP A 29 -12.02 -12.46 0.15
CA ASP A 29 -13.03 -12.09 -0.85
C ASP A 29 -12.50 -11.15 -1.95
N GLY A 30 -11.23 -10.74 -1.86
CA GLY A 30 -10.57 -9.86 -2.81
C GLY A 30 -10.66 -8.38 -2.49
N THR A 31 -11.48 -7.99 -1.50
CA THR A 31 -11.52 -6.60 -1.00
C THR A 31 -10.23 -6.26 -0.24
N ALA A 32 -10.04 -4.97 0.04
CA ALA A 32 -8.88 -4.50 0.78
C ALA A 32 -9.23 -3.41 1.79
N ALA A 33 -8.44 -3.31 2.84
CA ALA A 33 -8.45 -2.17 3.77
C ALA A 33 -7.05 -1.57 3.84
N THR A 34 -6.97 -0.24 3.97
CA THR A 34 -5.72 0.52 4.04
C THR A 34 -5.64 1.37 5.30
N ILE A 35 -4.44 1.50 5.85
CA ILE A 35 -4.09 2.41 6.95
C ILE A 35 -2.92 3.30 6.51
N THR A 36 -2.87 4.52 7.02
CA THR A 36 -1.70 5.40 6.89
C THR A 36 -0.50 4.82 7.64
N THR A 37 0.72 5.26 7.34
CA THR A 37 1.92 4.96 8.16
C THR A 37 1.78 5.37 9.64
N GLY A 38 0.97 6.38 9.95
CA GLY A 38 0.61 6.78 11.32
C GLY A 38 -0.46 5.92 11.99
N GLY A 39 -0.84 4.77 11.42
CA GLY A 39 -1.80 3.82 11.99
C GLY A 39 -3.28 4.23 11.90
N ARG A 40 -3.61 5.34 11.22
CA ARG A 40 -4.99 5.79 11.04
C ARG A 40 -5.68 5.00 9.91
N PRO A 41 -6.96 4.62 10.06
CA PRO A 41 -7.74 4.08 8.96
C PRO A 41 -7.80 5.07 7.81
N HIS A 42 -7.56 4.58 6.60
CA HIS A 42 -7.69 5.37 5.38
C HIS A 42 -8.94 4.99 4.58
N GLY A 43 -9.24 3.70 4.43
CA GLY A 43 -10.43 3.28 3.70
C GLY A 43 -10.54 1.77 3.46
N CYS A 44 -11.72 1.38 2.97
CA CYS A 44 -12.05 0.03 2.49
C CYS A 44 -12.33 0.09 0.98
N TRP A 45 -11.89 -0.94 0.27
CA TRP A 45 -11.79 -0.95 -1.19
C TRP A 45 -12.31 -2.26 -1.75
N THR A 46 -12.93 -2.19 -2.93
CA THR A 46 -13.42 -3.38 -3.64
C THR A 46 -12.28 -4.27 -4.17
N SER A 47 -11.07 -3.72 -4.31
CA SER A 47 -9.85 -4.45 -4.63
C SER A 47 -8.61 -3.69 -4.12
N CYS A 48 -7.45 -4.34 -4.10
CA CYS A 48 -6.21 -3.74 -3.62
C CYS A 48 -5.59 -2.74 -4.60
N GLU A 49 -5.90 -2.82 -5.89
CA GLU A 49 -5.42 -1.92 -6.95
C GLU A 49 -6.14 -0.57 -6.88
N ARG A 50 -7.41 -0.54 -6.46
CA ARG A 50 -8.23 0.69 -6.38
C ARG A 50 -7.56 1.86 -5.64
N PRO A 51 -7.01 1.69 -4.42
CA PRO A 51 -6.31 2.79 -3.76
C PRO A 51 -5.01 3.18 -4.44
N ALA A 52 -4.29 2.23 -5.05
CA ALA A 52 -3.07 2.50 -5.80
C ALA A 52 -3.38 3.41 -7.00
N ASP A 53 -4.35 3.02 -7.83
CA ASP A 53 -4.79 3.79 -9.00
C ASP A 53 -5.33 5.17 -8.61
N ARG A 54 -6.16 5.23 -7.56
CA ARG A 54 -6.79 6.49 -7.11
C ARG A 54 -5.77 7.50 -6.61
N LEU A 55 -4.70 7.03 -5.98
CA LEU A 55 -3.68 7.87 -5.34
C LEU A 55 -2.43 8.07 -6.22
N GLY A 56 -2.35 7.40 -7.37
CA GLY A 56 -1.15 7.41 -8.20
C GLY A 56 0.05 6.77 -7.50
N LEU A 57 -0.17 5.68 -6.77
CA LEU A 57 0.84 4.97 -6.01
C LEU A 57 1.09 3.58 -6.58
N SER A 58 2.28 3.05 -6.34
CA SER A 58 2.67 1.70 -6.73
C SER A 58 2.31 0.69 -5.63
N LEU A 59 1.62 -0.39 -6.00
CA LEU A 59 1.26 -1.47 -5.07
C LEU A 59 2.38 -2.51 -5.00
N VAL A 60 2.86 -2.79 -3.79
CA VAL A 60 3.88 -3.81 -3.55
C VAL A 60 3.36 -4.82 -2.53
N TRP A 61 3.39 -6.11 -2.89
CA TRP A 61 3.03 -7.18 -1.96
C TRP A 61 4.13 -7.44 -0.95
N LEU A 62 3.77 -7.45 0.33
CA LEU A 62 4.69 -7.80 1.42
C LEU A 62 4.68 -9.32 1.60
N GLY A 63 5.86 -9.92 1.59
CA GLY A 63 6.04 -11.36 1.81
C GLY A 63 6.16 -11.71 3.29
N SER A 64 5.80 -12.95 3.64
CA SER A 64 6.42 -13.63 4.77
C SER A 64 7.75 -14.20 4.26
N GLY A 65 8.82 -13.41 4.34
CA GLY A 65 10.16 -13.98 4.21
C GLY A 65 10.41 -14.98 5.35
N PRO A 66 11.20 -16.04 5.16
CA PRO A 66 11.60 -16.88 6.28
C PRO A 66 12.52 -16.06 7.22
N GLY A 67 12.11 -15.92 8.49
CA GLY A 67 13.02 -15.62 9.59
C GLY A 67 13.13 -14.14 10.00
N ALA A 68 12.61 -13.83 11.18
CA ALA A 68 13.43 -13.31 12.27
C ALA A 68 13.31 -14.31 13.44
#